data_AF-A0A378J5Z1-F1
#
_entry.id   AF-A0A378J5Z1-F1
#
_cell.length_a   1.000
_cell.length_b   1.000
_cell.length_c   1.000
_cell.angle_alpha   90.00
_cell.angle_beta   90.00
_cell.angle_gamma   90.00
#
_symmetry.space_group_name_H-M   'P 1'
#
loop_
_entity.id
_entity.type
_entity.pdbx_description
1 polymer ?
#
loop_
_entity_poly.entity_id
_entity_poly.type
_entity_poly.pdbx_seq_one_letter_code
_entity_poly.pdbx_strand_id
1 'polypeptide(L)'
;MLAKEDILKIINECRKIGEQGLNEVIASVPTLSVDFLLPPKDFLGISNNPAIFVNHDTYRLLGKHHHVWRKNKTIAVKEDFLEKEPMMIIGIIVHEVGHAFNVAAGITNSESNAYLFEIEVLSLWVKTGNSMLFNCSASDVQAFFESRLSMYRMEIRGNEHLARLVEAIEKKEIFSLPQNTSAESSELLPMLSS
;
A
#
# COMPACT_ATOMS: atom_id res chain seq x y z
N MET A 1 -18.07 4.36 7.87
CA MET A 1 -17.17 3.37 8.52
C MET A 1 -16.95 2.24 7.54
N LEU A 2 -15.73 1.73 7.45
CA LEU A 2 -15.39 0.60 6.58
C LEU A 2 -15.66 -0.72 7.30
N ALA A 3 -16.02 -1.74 6.53
CA ALA A 3 -16.23 -3.11 7.03
C ALA A 3 -15.07 -4.04 6.64
N LYS A 4 -15.08 -5.27 7.17
CA LYS A 4 -14.06 -6.29 6.87
C LYS A 4 -14.00 -6.61 5.37
N GLU A 5 -15.15 -6.61 4.72
CA GLU A 5 -15.29 -6.87 3.30
C GLU A 5 -14.64 -5.76 2.45
N ASP A 6 -14.66 -4.52 2.94
CA ASP A 6 -14.06 -3.39 2.26
C ASP A 6 -12.53 -3.49 2.22
N ILE A 7 -11.91 -4.01 3.29
CA ILE A 7 -10.46 -4.29 3.30
C ILE A 7 -10.09 -5.25 2.17
N LEU A 8 -10.87 -6.31 1.95
CA LEU A 8 -10.60 -7.26 0.87
C LEU A 8 -10.77 -6.62 -0.51
N LYS A 9 -11.68 -5.66 -0.68
CA LYS A 9 -11.81 -4.90 -1.93
C LYS A 9 -10.57 -4.04 -2.19
N ILE A 10 -10.10 -3.29 -1.18
CA ILE A 10 -8.88 -2.47 -1.24
C ILE A 10 -7.68 -3.34 -1.62
N ILE A 11 -7.49 -4.47 -0.93
CA ILE A 11 -6.41 -5.42 -1.22
C ILE A 11 -6.48 -5.89 -2.66
N ASN A 12 -7.64 -6.35 -3.11
CA ASN A 12 -7.78 -6.87 -4.47
C ASN A 12 -7.55 -5.81 -5.54
N GLU A 13 -7.92 -4.56 -5.29
CA GLU A 13 -7.63 -3.48 -6.23
C GLU A 13 -6.13 -3.16 -6.31
N CYS A 14 -5.44 -3.12 -5.16
CA CYS A 14 -3.99 -2.96 -5.12
C CYS A 14 -3.27 -4.09 -5.88
N ARG A 15 -3.78 -5.33 -5.78
CA ARG A 15 -3.24 -6.48 -6.52
C ARG A 15 -3.37 -6.29 -8.04
N LYS A 16 -4.52 -5.81 -8.52
CA LYS A 16 -4.71 -5.52 -9.95
C LYS A 16 -3.74 -4.44 -10.43
N ILE A 17 -3.54 -3.38 -9.65
CA ILE A 17 -2.58 -2.33 -9.98
C ILE A 17 -1.16 -2.90 -10.06
N GLY A 18 -0.78 -3.77 -9.12
CA GLY A 18 0.50 -4.46 -9.17
C GLY A 18 0.70 -5.29 -10.45
N GLU A 19 -0.35 -5.92 -10.97
CA GLU A 19 -0.33 -6.67 -12.23
C GLU A 19 -0.29 -5.75 -13.47
N GLN A 20 -0.84 -4.54 -13.38
CA GLN A 20 -0.78 -3.51 -14.43
C GLN A 20 0.56 -2.77 -14.47
N GLY A 21 1.40 -2.94 -13.45
CA GLY A 21 2.71 -2.31 -13.34
C GLY A 21 2.63 -0.91 -12.76
N LEU A 22 3.43 -0.67 -11.72
CA LEU A 22 3.60 0.61 -11.06
C LEU A 22 5.05 1.06 -11.28
N ASN A 23 5.25 2.16 -12.00
CA ASN A 23 6.58 2.66 -12.36
C ASN A 23 7.46 1.56 -13.01
N GLU A 24 6.91 0.87 -14.02
CA GLU A 24 7.55 -0.23 -14.77
C GLU A 24 7.78 -1.53 -13.96
N VAL A 25 7.50 -1.56 -12.66
CA VAL A 25 7.58 -2.77 -11.84
C VAL A 25 6.23 -3.49 -11.86
N ILE A 26 6.21 -4.70 -12.42
CA ILE A 26 5.03 -5.57 -12.45
C ILE A 26 5.21 -6.68 -11.42
N ALA A 27 4.18 -6.95 -10.63
CA ALA A 27 4.17 -8.07 -9.71
C ALA A 27 2.78 -8.68 -9.56
N SER A 28 2.72 -10.01 -9.63
CA SER A 28 1.50 -10.75 -9.27
C SER A 28 1.50 -11.03 -7.77
N VAL A 29 0.87 -10.13 -7.01
CA VAL A 29 0.70 -10.30 -5.56
C VAL A 29 -0.30 -11.44 -5.31
N PRO A 30 0.09 -12.47 -4.54
CA PRO A 30 -0.81 -13.59 -4.25
C PRO A 30 -2.05 -13.12 -3.50
N THR A 31 -3.12 -13.90 -3.52
CA THR A 31 -4.28 -13.62 -2.67
C THR A 31 -3.84 -13.54 -1.21
N LEU A 32 -4.18 -12.41 -0.57
CA LEU A 32 -3.87 -12.14 0.82
C LEU A 32 -5.10 -12.42 1.69
N SER A 33 -4.88 -12.97 2.88
CA SER A 33 -5.86 -13.10 3.94
C SER A 33 -5.67 -12.00 4.98
N VAL A 34 -6.75 -11.55 5.60
CA VAL A 34 -6.68 -10.63 6.75
C VAL A 34 -7.02 -11.39 8.02
N ASP A 35 -6.16 -11.32 9.02
CA ASP A 35 -6.38 -11.90 10.34
C ASP A 35 -6.58 -10.79 11.37
N PHE A 36 -7.73 -10.78 12.05
CA PHE A 36 -8.04 -9.83 13.12
C PHE A 36 -7.60 -10.43 14.45
N LEU A 37 -6.58 -9.84 15.06
CA LEU A 37 -5.97 -10.38 16.24
C LEU A 37 -6.74 -10.01 17.51
N LEU A 38 -6.81 -10.98 18.43
CA LEU A 38 -7.45 -10.82 19.72
C LEU A 38 -6.41 -10.93 20.85
N PRO A 39 -6.53 -10.13 21.93
CA PRO A 39 -5.70 -10.28 23.12
C PRO A 39 -5.77 -11.71 23.70
N PRO A 40 -4.68 -12.24 24.27
CA PRO A 40 -3.37 -11.61 24.48
C PRO A 40 -2.39 -11.81 23.31
N LYS A 41 -2.87 -12.28 22.15
CA LYS A 41 -2.05 -12.57 20.97
C LYS A 41 -2.27 -11.50 19.90
N ASP A 42 -2.25 -10.24 20.29
CA ASP A 42 -2.50 -9.07 19.44
C ASP A 42 -1.25 -8.19 19.25
N PHE A 43 -0.10 -8.66 19.73
CA PHE A 43 1.17 -7.97 19.58
C PHE A 43 1.66 -8.02 18.13
N LEU A 44 1.76 -6.84 17.51
CA LEU A 44 2.22 -6.64 16.13
C LEU A 44 3.61 -5.98 16.03
N GLY A 45 4.31 -5.83 17.16
CA GLY A 45 5.60 -5.15 17.21
C GLY A 45 5.59 -3.89 18.09
N ILE A 46 6.58 -3.03 17.84
CA ILE A 46 6.81 -1.79 18.61
C ILE A 46 5.88 -0.68 18.07
N SER A 47 5.69 0.40 18.84
CA SER A 47 4.98 1.62 18.42
C SER A 47 3.48 1.49 18.15
N ASN A 48 2.84 0.46 18.71
CA ASN A 48 1.38 0.27 18.62
C ASN A 48 0.87 0.15 17.17
N ASN A 49 1.66 -0.49 16.29
CA ASN A 49 1.29 -0.70 14.89
C ASN A 49 -0.11 -1.35 14.77
N PRO A 50 -1.02 -0.77 13.97
CA PRO A 50 -2.39 -1.25 13.86
C PRO A 50 -2.55 -2.42 12.88
N ALA A 51 -1.57 -2.64 12.01
CA ALA A 51 -1.50 -3.74 11.06
C ALA A 51 -0.03 -4.15 10.81
N ILE A 52 0.18 -5.33 10.25
CA ILE A 52 1.46 -5.78 9.70
C ILE A 52 1.25 -6.82 8.59
N PHE A 53 2.06 -6.74 7.54
CA PHE A 53 2.23 -7.82 6.58
C PHE A 53 3.15 -8.90 7.17
N VAL A 54 2.63 -10.13 7.22
CA VAL A 54 3.33 -11.30 7.79
C VAL A 54 4.35 -11.82 6.78
N ASN A 55 5.50 -11.14 6.72
CA ASN A 55 6.65 -11.55 5.93
C ASN A 55 7.42 -12.73 6.56
N HIS A 56 8.57 -13.11 6.01
CA HIS A 56 9.38 -14.21 6.54
C HIS A 56 9.82 -14.02 7.99
N ASP A 57 10.31 -12.84 8.35
CA ASP A 57 10.85 -12.57 9.68
C ASP A 57 9.73 -12.47 10.73
N THR A 58 8.63 -11.77 10.41
CA THR A 58 7.43 -11.70 11.25
C THR A 58 6.87 -13.10 11.50
N TYR A 59 6.76 -13.92 10.46
CA TYR A 59 6.28 -15.29 10.60
C TYR A 59 7.21 -16.16 11.46
N ARG A 60 8.53 -16.02 11.31
CA ARG A 60 9.51 -16.75 12.12
C ARG A 60 9.39 -16.42 13.61
N LEU A 61 9.16 -15.15 13.95
CA LEU A 61 9.07 -14.68 15.33
C LEU A 61 7.74 -15.03 15.99
N LEU A 62 6.64 -14.76 15.30
CA LEU A 62 5.30 -14.76 15.89
C LEU A 62 4.40 -15.90 15.39
N GLY A 63 4.68 -16.48 14.22
CA GLY A 63 3.79 -17.45 13.55
C GLY A 63 3.43 -18.68 14.38
N LYS A 64 4.29 -19.10 15.31
CA LYS A 64 3.99 -20.19 16.28
C LYS A 64 2.78 -19.89 17.17
N HIS A 65 2.42 -18.63 17.37
CA HIS A 65 1.27 -18.20 18.15
C HIS A 65 -0.01 -18.08 17.32
N HIS A 66 0.12 -18.05 15.99
CA HIS A 66 -0.93 -17.75 15.00
C HIS A 66 -1.00 -18.82 13.91
N HIS A 67 -1.68 -19.93 14.19
CA HIS A 67 -1.75 -21.10 13.31
C HIS A 67 -2.39 -20.83 11.93
N VAL A 68 -3.20 -19.76 11.81
CA VAL A 68 -3.85 -19.38 10.54
C VAL A 68 -2.94 -18.53 9.65
N TRP A 69 -1.85 -17.97 10.18
CA TRP A 69 -0.95 -17.13 9.41
C TRP A 69 -0.27 -17.94 8.31
N ARG A 70 -0.19 -17.32 7.14
CA ARG A 70 0.54 -17.83 5.99
C ARG A 70 1.61 -16.80 5.61
N LYS A 71 2.87 -17.23 5.69
CA LYS A 71 4.03 -16.42 5.31
C LYS A 71 3.82 -15.80 3.92
N ASN A 72 4.05 -14.49 3.83
CA ASN A 72 3.89 -13.65 2.64
C ASN A 72 2.46 -13.64 2.05
N LYS A 73 1.45 -14.01 2.83
CA LYS A 73 0.05 -14.09 2.39
C LYS A 73 -0.95 -13.60 3.44
N THR A 74 -0.50 -13.13 4.59
CA THR A 74 -1.38 -12.67 5.67
C THR A 74 -1.05 -11.23 6.02
N ILE A 75 -2.07 -10.40 6.11
CA ILE A 75 -2.03 -9.10 6.79
C ILE A 75 -2.72 -9.31 8.13
N ALA A 76 -2.01 -9.10 9.23
CA ALA A 76 -2.58 -9.17 10.56
C ALA A 76 -2.94 -7.76 11.03
N VAL A 77 -4.13 -7.56 11.58
CA VAL A 77 -4.64 -6.27 12.05
C VAL A 77 -5.14 -6.38 13.48
N LYS A 78 -5.09 -5.29 14.24
CA LYS A 78 -5.67 -5.25 15.60
C LYS A 78 -7.20 -5.28 15.58
N GLU A 79 -7.81 -5.68 16.69
CA GLU A 79 -9.28 -5.72 16.82
C GLU A 79 -9.94 -4.35 16.61
N ASP A 80 -9.33 -3.29 17.14
CA ASP A 80 -9.77 -1.89 17.03
C ASP A 80 -9.48 -1.26 15.65
N PHE A 81 -8.96 -2.03 14.69
CA PHE A 81 -8.52 -1.50 13.41
C PHE A 81 -9.64 -0.78 12.64
N LEU A 82 -10.86 -1.34 12.68
CA LEU A 82 -12.03 -0.79 11.99
C LEU A 82 -12.65 0.43 12.69
N GLU A 83 -12.19 0.78 13.90
CA GLU A 83 -12.62 1.98 14.62
C GLU A 83 -11.89 3.24 14.16
N LYS A 84 -10.86 3.08 13.30
CA LYS A 84 -10.09 4.19 12.75
C LYS A 84 -10.85 4.93 11.65
N GLU A 85 -10.41 6.16 11.39
CA GLU A 85 -10.93 6.94 10.27
C GLU A 85 -10.72 6.20 8.93
N PRO A 86 -11.69 6.27 7.98
CA PRO A 86 -11.62 5.51 6.74
C PRO A 86 -10.32 5.68 5.95
N MET A 87 -9.80 6.91 5.83
CA MET A 87 -8.56 7.16 5.11
C MET A 87 -7.34 6.53 5.79
N MET A 88 -7.33 6.49 7.13
CA MET A 88 -6.28 5.80 7.88
C MET A 88 -6.31 4.30 7.61
N ILE A 89 -7.49 3.69 7.63
CA ILE A 89 -7.67 2.26 7.30
C ILE A 89 -7.18 1.99 5.87
N ILE A 90 -7.61 2.79 4.89
CA ILE A 90 -7.23 2.65 3.49
C ILE A 90 -5.70 2.73 3.35
N GLY A 91 -5.09 3.80 3.85
CA GLY A 91 -3.64 4.01 3.75
C GLY A 91 -2.84 2.89 4.39
N ILE A 92 -3.21 2.46 5.60
CA ILE A 92 -2.55 1.34 6.28
C ILE A 92 -2.64 0.05 5.45
N ILE A 93 -3.83 -0.30 4.91
CA ILE A 93 -3.97 -1.50 4.09
C ILE A 93 -3.15 -1.40 2.79
N VAL A 94 -3.17 -0.26 2.11
CA VAL A 94 -2.38 -0.06 0.89
C VAL A 94 -0.88 -0.22 1.20
N HIS A 95 -0.41 0.34 2.31
CA HIS A 95 0.97 0.20 2.77
C HIS A 95 1.37 -1.27 3.04
N GLU A 96 0.53 -2.03 3.76
CA GLU A 96 0.80 -3.46 4.00
C GLU A 96 0.78 -4.29 2.71
N VAL A 97 -0.08 -3.93 1.76
CA VAL A 97 -0.05 -4.54 0.42
C VAL A 97 1.23 -4.13 -0.33
N GLY A 98 1.77 -2.93 -0.11
CA GLY A 98 3.06 -2.50 -0.64
C GLY A 98 4.21 -3.42 -0.20
N HIS A 99 4.23 -3.86 1.05
CA HIS A 99 5.18 -4.90 1.48
C HIS A 99 4.96 -6.24 0.74
N ALA A 100 3.71 -6.65 0.54
CA ALA A 100 3.40 -7.85 -0.21
C ALA A 100 3.82 -7.74 -1.69
N PHE A 101 3.64 -6.57 -2.29
CA PHE A 101 4.10 -6.21 -3.62
C PHE A 101 5.62 -6.31 -3.72
N ASN A 102 6.37 -5.71 -2.80
CA ASN A 102 7.84 -5.79 -2.79
C ASN A 102 8.34 -7.23 -2.83
N VAL A 103 7.75 -8.10 -1.99
CA VAL A 103 8.08 -9.52 -1.94
C VAL A 103 7.72 -10.24 -3.24
N ALA A 104 6.54 -9.96 -3.81
CA ALA A 104 6.10 -10.58 -5.06
C ALA A 104 6.92 -10.11 -6.28
N ALA A 105 7.36 -8.86 -6.28
CA ALA A 105 8.21 -8.26 -7.32
C ALA A 105 9.67 -8.71 -7.25
N GLY A 106 10.08 -9.38 -6.16
CA GLY A 106 11.48 -9.76 -5.94
C GLY A 106 12.41 -8.58 -5.65
N ILE A 107 11.86 -7.44 -5.24
CA ILE A 107 12.64 -6.26 -4.82
C ILE A 107 12.79 -6.24 -3.30
N THR A 108 13.69 -5.39 -2.80
CA THR A 108 13.91 -5.23 -1.36
C THR A 108 12.61 -4.85 -0.65
N ASN A 109 12.16 -5.69 0.28
CA ASN A 109 11.03 -5.36 1.15
C ASN A 109 11.48 -4.35 2.23
N SER A 110 11.35 -3.06 1.93
CA SER A 110 11.70 -1.95 2.81
C SER A 110 10.52 -1.00 3.01
N GLU A 111 10.56 -0.21 4.08
CA GLU A 111 9.61 0.89 4.32
C GLU A 111 9.60 1.86 3.14
N SER A 112 10.78 2.27 2.64
CA SER A 112 10.87 3.18 1.49
C SER A 112 10.09 2.69 0.26
N ASN A 113 10.15 1.39 -0.05
CA ASN A 113 9.42 0.81 -1.19
C ASN A 113 7.92 0.64 -0.89
N ALA A 114 7.55 0.33 0.37
CA ALA A 114 6.15 0.30 0.77
C ALA A 114 5.51 1.71 0.73
N TYR A 115 6.24 2.77 1.10
CA TYR A 115 5.80 4.15 0.95
C TYR A 115 5.68 4.59 -0.50
N LEU A 116 6.58 4.16 -1.39
CA LEU A 116 6.43 4.38 -2.83
C LEU A 116 5.09 3.81 -3.32
N PHE A 117 4.84 2.53 -3.03
CA PHE A 117 3.58 1.89 -3.41
C PHE A 117 2.36 2.60 -2.83
N GLU A 118 2.39 2.95 -1.53
CA GLU A 118 1.33 3.68 -0.85
C GLU A 118 1.00 5.02 -1.53
N ILE A 119 2.02 5.85 -1.77
CA ILE A 119 1.84 7.18 -2.35
C ILE A 119 1.33 7.07 -3.80
N GLU A 120 1.92 6.18 -4.59
CA GLU A 120 1.57 6.04 -6.00
C GLU A 120 0.16 5.47 -6.19
N VAL A 121 -0.21 4.41 -5.48
CA VAL A 121 -1.56 3.82 -5.57
C VAL A 121 -2.62 4.83 -5.13
N LEU A 122 -2.42 5.51 -4.01
CA LEU A 122 -3.39 6.50 -3.52
C LEU A 122 -3.49 7.71 -4.45
N SER A 123 -2.37 8.16 -5.03
CA SER A 123 -2.37 9.26 -6.00
C SER A 123 -3.07 8.86 -7.30
N LEU A 124 -2.87 7.63 -7.77
CA LEU A 124 -3.56 7.07 -8.92
C LEU A 124 -5.07 7.01 -8.66
N TRP A 125 -5.48 6.51 -7.50
CA TRP A 125 -6.90 6.42 -7.13
C TRP A 125 -7.59 7.78 -7.09
N VAL A 126 -6.91 8.83 -6.60
CA VAL A 126 -7.45 10.19 -6.66
C VAL A 126 -7.63 10.64 -8.11
N LYS A 127 -6.63 10.43 -8.96
CA LYS A 127 -6.67 10.84 -10.38
C LYS A 127 -7.76 10.15 -11.17
N THR A 128 -7.96 8.84 -10.94
CA THR A 128 -8.93 8.04 -11.67
C THR A 128 -10.32 8.03 -11.03
N GLY A 129 -10.51 8.71 -9.89
CA GLY A 129 -11.75 8.65 -9.12
C GLY A 129 -12.09 7.21 -8.68
N ASN A 130 -11.09 6.43 -8.26
CA ASN A 130 -11.26 5.03 -7.94
C ASN A 130 -12.21 4.86 -6.73
N SER A 131 -13.18 3.95 -6.85
CA SER A 131 -14.20 3.70 -5.82
C SER A 131 -13.65 3.09 -4.53
N MET A 132 -12.40 2.63 -4.51
CA MET A 132 -11.71 2.16 -3.30
C MET A 132 -11.32 3.29 -2.33
N LEU A 133 -11.47 4.56 -2.75
CA LEU A 133 -11.47 5.69 -1.81
C LEU A 133 -12.79 5.81 -1.05
N PHE A 134 -13.82 5.07 -1.45
CA PHE A 134 -15.19 5.10 -0.92
C PHE A 134 -15.79 6.51 -0.99
N ASN A 135 -15.58 7.34 0.03
CA ASN A 135 -16.00 8.75 0.06
C ASN A 135 -14.87 9.70 0.48
N CYS A 136 -13.64 9.19 0.61
CA CYS A 136 -12.47 10.02 0.89
C CYS A 136 -12.18 10.89 -0.34
N SER A 137 -12.13 12.20 -0.11
CA SER A 137 -11.81 13.22 -1.08
C SER A 137 -10.30 13.29 -1.33
N ALA A 138 -9.90 14.00 -2.40
CA ALA A 138 -8.50 14.33 -2.63
C ALA A 138 -7.86 15.07 -1.43
N SER A 139 -8.63 15.91 -0.74
CA SER A 139 -8.17 16.58 0.48
C SER A 139 -7.93 15.61 1.64
N ASP A 140 -8.73 14.55 1.76
CA ASP A 140 -8.52 13.53 2.80
C ASP A 140 -7.24 12.74 2.53
N VAL A 141 -6.98 12.40 1.26
CA VAL A 141 -5.74 11.73 0.84
C VAL A 141 -4.51 12.63 1.05
N GLN A 142 -4.61 13.91 0.70
CA GLN A 142 -3.55 14.89 0.96
C GLN A 142 -3.28 15.03 2.47
N ALA A 143 -4.33 15.15 3.30
CA ALA A 143 -4.18 15.24 4.75
C ALA A 143 -3.55 13.97 5.34
N PHE A 144 -3.90 12.79 4.80
CA PHE A 144 -3.25 11.54 5.16
C PHE A 144 -1.75 11.58 4.82
N PHE A 145 -1.37 11.97 3.61
CA PHE A 145 0.04 12.10 3.25
C PHE A 145 0.80 13.10 4.14
N GLU A 146 0.20 14.26 4.43
CA GLU A 146 0.76 15.26 5.33
C GLU A 146 0.99 14.69 6.74
N SER A 147 0.04 13.89 7.26
CA SER A 147 0.18 13.23 8.56
C SER A 147 1.33 12.22 8.63
N ARG A 148 1.74 11.67 7.46
CA ARG A 148 2.81 10.67 7.33
C ARG A 148 4.15 11.24 6.87
N LEU A 149 4.24 12.53 6.55
CA LEU A 149 5.45 13.16 6.02
C LEU A 149 6.71 12.92 6.86
N SER A 150 6.59 12.91 8.18
CA SER A 150 7.74 12.64 9.07
C SER A 150 8.32 11.25 8.84
N MET A 151 7.47 10.24 8.64
CA MET A 151 7.88 8.87 8.35
C MET A 151 8.52 8.78 6.97
N TYR A 152 7.90 9.39 5.95
CA TYR A 152 8.43 9.36 4.59
C TYR A 152 9.83 9.99 4.52
N ARG A 153 10.04 11.14 5.17
CA ARG A 153 11.33 11.85 5.22
C ARG A 153 12.44 11.01 5.87
N MET A 154 12.13 10.08 6.75
CA MET A 154 13.13 9.18 7.34
C MET A 154 13.68 8.18 6.31
N GLU A 155 12.88 7.84 5.30
CA GLU A 155 13.17 6.78 4.33
C GLU A 155 13.61 7.29 2.94
N ILE A 156 13.71 8.62 2.72
CA ILE A 156 14.13 9.17 1.42
C ILE A 156 15.61 8.92 1.07
N ARG A 157 16.45 8.61 2.07
CA ARG A 157 17.90 8.53 1.86
C ARG A 157 18.24 7.35 0.96
N GLY A 158 18.75 7.65 -0.24
CA GLY A 158 19.07 6.64 -1.25
C GLY A 158 17.88 6.22 -2.12
N ASN A 159 16.74 6.89 -1.99
CA ASN A 159 15.56 6.69 -2.82
C ASN A 159 15.11 8.04 -3.42
N GLU A 160 15.73 8.41 -4.55
CA GLU A 160 15.45 9.68 -5.25
C GLU A 160 13.99 9.79 -5.69
N HIS A 161 13.36 8.66 -6.03
CA HIS A 161 11.96 8.65 -6.43
C HIS A 161 11.05 9.02 -5.27
N LEU A 162 11.25 8.40 -4.10
CA LEU A 162 10.50 8.73 -2.89
C LEU A 162 10.74 10.19 -2.49
N ALA A 163 11.97 10.69 -2.62
CA ALA A 163 12.27 12.10 -2.34
C ALA A 163 11.45 13.06 -3.23
N ARG A 164 11.30 12.76 -4.53
CA ARG A 164 10.45 13.56 -5.43
C ARG A 164 8.97 13.51 -5.06
N LEU A 165 8.46 12.34 -4.67
CA LEU A 165 7.07 12.20 -4.25
C LEU A 165 6.80 12.98 -2.94
N VAL A 166 7.72 12.92 -1.99
CA VAL A 166 7.65 13.69 -0.73
C VAL A 166 7.64 15.19 -1.02
N GLU A 167 8.52 15.68 -1.89
CA GLU A 167 8.54 17.08 -2.31
C GLU A 167 7.20 17.50 -2.96
N ALA A 168 6.62 16.65 -3.81
CA ALA A 168 5.34 16.92 -4.44
C ALA A 168 4.17 16.92 -3.43
N ILE A 169 4.21 16.08 -2.39
CA ILE A 169 3.24 16.13 -1.29
C ILE A 169 3.35 17.47 -0.55
N GLU A 170 4.58 17.90 -0.22
CA GLU A 170 4.83 19.17 0.49
C GLU A 170 4.35 20.39 -0.31
N LYS A 171 4.52 20.36 -1.63
CA LYS A 171 4.03 21.40 -2.54
C LYS A 171 2.55 21.29 -2.89
N LYS A 172 1.87 20.21 -2.46
CA LYS A 172 0.48 19.89 -2.83
C LYS A 172 0.27 19.67 -4.33
N GLU A 173 1.29 19.16 -5.01
CA GLU A 173 1.33 18.90 -6.46
C GLU A 173 1.29 17.40 -6.78
N ILE A 174 1.21 16.53 -5.77
CA ILE A 174 1.27 15.06 -5.93
C ILE A 174 0.22 14.51 -6.91
N PHE A 175 -0.98 15.09 -6.91
CA PHE A 175 -2.06 14.70 -7.82
C PHE A 175 -1.94 15.29 -9.23
N SER A 176 -0.93 16.12 -9.50
CA SER A 176 -0.63 16.66 -10.83
C SER A 176 0.52 15.93 -11.53
N LEU A 177 1.28 15.09 -10.81
CA LEU A 177 2.37 14.31 -11.41
C LEU A 177 1.82 13.30 -12.44
N PRO A 178 2.51 13.05 -13.56
CA PRO A 178 2.18 11.92 -14.43
C PRO A 178 2.29 10.60 -13.64
N GLN A 179 1.40 9.65 -13.94
CA GLN A 179 1.43 8.30 -13.39
C GLN A 179 1.62 7.35 -14.56
N ASN A 180 2.75 6.64 -14.59
CA ASN A 180 3.01 5.69 -15.66
C ASN A 180 2.57 4.30 -15.16
N THR A 181 1.38 3.87 -15.57
CA THR A 181 1.07 2.43 -15.55
C THR A 181 1.63 1.79 -16.81
N SER A 182 2.13 0.55 -16.72
CA SER A 182 2.73 -0.10 -17.90
C SER A 182 1.73 -0.39 -19.02
N ALA A 183 0.42 -0.30 -18.73
CA ALA A 183 -0.66 -0.41 -19.70
C ALA A 183 -0.72 0.79 -20.67
N GLU A 184 -0.42 2.01 -20.22
CA GLU A 184 -0.46 3.22 -21.06
C GLU A 184 0.70 3.29 -22.07
N SER A 185 1.80 2.57 -21.81
CA SER A 185 2.95 2.51 -22.72
C SER A 185 2.70 1.60 -23.93
N SER A 186 1.66 0.75 -23.91
CA SER A 186 1.35 -0.19 -24.98
C SER A 186 0.44 0.37 -26.09
N GLU A 187 -0.21 1.52 -25.90
CA GLU A 187 -1.15 2.10 -26.88
C GLU A 187 -0.48 3.06 -27.90
N LEU A 188 0.83 3.30 -27.80
CA LEU A 188 1.56 4.29 -28.62
C LEU A 188 2.42 3.71 -29.76
N LEU A 189 2.14 2.49 -30.24
CA LEU A 189 2.70 2.03 -31.53
C LEU A 189 1.72 2.36 -32.67
N PRO A 190 1.90 3.47 -33.42
CA PRO A 190 1.20 3.63 -34.68
C PRO A 190 1.72 2.54 -35.62
N MET A 191 0.80 1.70 -36.09
CA MET A 191 0.98 0.79 -37.21
C MET A 191 1.24 1.63 -38.49
N LEU A 192 2.46 2.17 -38.62
CA LEU A 192 3.01 2.57 -39.90
C LEU A 192 3.48 1.29 -40.60
N SER A 193 2.56 0.66 -41.32
CA SER A 193 2.92 -0.23 -42.43
C SER A 193 2.65 0.55 -43.72
N SER A 194 3.74 0.87 -44.42
CA SER A 194 3.76 1.23 -45.84
C SER A 194 3.73 -0.03 -46.69
#